data_AF-A0A3E0R2J9-F1
#
_entry.id   AF-A0A3E0R2J9-F1
#
_cell.length_a   1.000
_cell.length_b   1.000
_cell.length_c   1.000
_cell.angle_alpha   90.00
_cell.angle_beta   90.00
_cell.angle_gamma   90.00
#
_symmetry.space_group_name_H-M   'P 1'
#
loop_
_entity.id
_entity.type
_entity.pdbx_description
1 polymer ?
#
loop_
_entity_poly.entity_id
_entity_poly.type
_entity_poly.pdbx_seq_one_letter_code
_entity_poly.pdbx_strand_id
1 'polypeptide(L)'
;MSEQDRKREVKVLNRAINDLSEHFDTVQVFVTKHEPAEEDGTIEYNGGIGNFYARLGHVEMWINEQKNVNITNPFLNFTDDDEEEEDDEDGENFS
;
A
#
# COMPACT_ATOMS: atom_id res chain seq x y z
N MET A 1 7.12 -4.89 -21.26
CA MET A 1 5.79 -4.49 -21.80
C MET A 1 5.83 -4.03 -23.25
N SER A 2 4.78 -4.24 -24.06
CA SER A 2 4.67 -3.60 -25.38
C SER A 2 4.13 -2.16 -25.27
N GLU A 3 4.48 -1.28 -26.22
CA GLU A 3 3.95 0.10 -26.24
C GLU A 3 2.40 0.12 -26.36
N GLN A 4 1.83 -0.91 -26.98
CA GLN A 4 0.38 -1.03 -27.13
C GLN A 4 -0.32 -1.31 -25.81
N ASP A 5 0.28 -2.13 -24.95
CA ASP A 5 -0.26 -2.45 -23.62
C ASP A 5 -0.26 -1.21 -22.73
N ARG A 6 0.84 -0.43 -22.76
CA ARG A 6 0.92 0.85 -22.04
C ARG A 6 -0.20 1.80 -22.41
N LYS A 7 -0.48 1.92 -23.72
CA LYS A 7 -1.56 2.78 -24.22
C LYS A 7 -2.93 2.30 -23.75
N ARG A 8 -3.14 0.99 -23.63
CA ARG A 8 -4.41 0.43 -23.12
C ARG A 8 -4.57 0.74 -21.63
N GLU A 9 -3.54 0.57 -20.83
CA GLU A 9 -3.59 0.83 -19.38
C GLU A 9 -3.82 2.31 -19.07
N VAL A 10 -3.13 3.20 -19.78
CA VAL A 10 -3.36 4.65 -19.68
C VAL A 10 -4.81 5.00 -20.06
N LYS A 11 -5.39 4.33 -21.07
CA LYS A 11 -6.81 4.54 -21.42
C LYS A 11 -7.76 4.08 -20.30
N VAL A 12 -7.46 2.96 -19.65
CA VAL A 12 -8.26 2.49 -18.50
C VAL A 12 -8.19 3.49 -17.36
N LEU A 13 -6.99 3.95 -17.01
CA LEU A 13 -6.79 4.96 -15.96
C LEU A 13 -7.55 6.26 -16.27
N ASN A 14 -7.42 6.78 -17.49
CA ASN A 14 -8.11 8.00 -17.90
C ASN A 14 -9.63 7.86 -17.86
N ARG A 15 -10.17 6.70 -18.25
CA ARG A 15 -11.60 6.44 -18.13
C ARG A 15 -12.04 6.49 -16.67
N ALA A 16 -11.34 5.81 -15.78
CA ALA A 16 -11.66 5.83 -14.36
C ALA A 16 -11.63 7.24 -13.76
N ILE A 17 -10.63 8.05 -14.12
CA ILE A 17 -10.53 9.45 -13.70
C ILE A 17 -11.74 10.25 -14.20
N ASN A 18 -12.13 10.08 -15.47
CA ASN A 18 -13.28 10.77 -16.03
C ASN A 18 -14.57 10.38 -15.32
N ASP A 19 -14.83 9.09 -15.13
CA ASP A 19 -16.03 8.59 -14.45
C ASP A 19 -16.11 9.14 -13.02
N LEU A 20 -14.99 9.21 -12.28
CA LEU A 20 -14.95 9.82 -10.95
C LEU A 20 -15.16 11.35 -10.99
N SER A 21 -14.66 12.02 -12.02
CA SER A 21 -14.77 13.47 -12.14
C SER A 21 -16.19 13.98 -12.38
N GLU A 22 -17.12 13.11 -12.78
CA GLU A 22 -18.54 13.44 -12.86
C GLU A 22 -19.16 13.71 -11.48
N HIS A 23 -18.51 13.24 -10.41
CA HIS A 23 -19.02 13.29 -9.05
C HIS A 23 -18.14 14.09 -8.08
N PHE A 24 -16.86 14.29 -8.42
CA PHE A 24 -15.88 14.93 -7.53
C PHE A 24 -15.10 16.03 -8.26
N ASP A 25 -14.91 17.17 -7.58
CA ASP A 25 -14.19 18.33 -8.13
C ASP A 25 -12.70 18.08 -8.35
N THR A 26 -12.13 17.11 -7.63
CA THR A 26 -10.71 16.82 -7.66
C THR A 26 -10.47 15.33 -7.42
N VAL A 27 -9.72 14.71 -8.33
CA VAL A 27 -9.42 13.27 -8.31
C VAL A 27 -7.94 13.07 -8.56
N GLN A 28 -7.30 12.21 -7.79
CA GLN A 28 -5.95 11.71 -8.00
C GLN A 28 -5.96 10.20 -7.80
N VAL A 29 -5.42 9.46 -8.76
CA VAL A 29 -5.34 8.00 -8.73
C VAL A 29 -3.87 7.59 -8.85
N PHE A 30 -3.47 6.64 -8.02
CA PHE A 30 -2.17 5.96 -8.06
C PHE A 30 -2.43 4.47 -8.21
N VAL A 31 -1.76 3.82 -9.17
CA VAL A 31 -1.90 2.39 -9.44
C VAL A 31 -0.51 1.81 -9.69
N THR A 32 -0.27 0.64 -9.12
CA THR A 32 0.90 -0.17 -9.41
C THR A 32 0.46 -1.47 -10.05
N LYS A 33 1.20 -1.95 -11.05
CA LYS A 33 1.00 -3.24 -11.69
C LYS A 33 2.30 -4.03 -11.63
N HIS A 34 2.23 -5.27 -11.17
CA HIS A 34 3.36 -6.18 -11.23
C HIS A 34 3.48 -6.81 -12.63
N GLU A 35 4.68 -6.75 -13.19
CA GLU A 35 5.09 -7.34 -14.47
C GLU A 35 6.25 -8.31 -14.25
N PRO A 36 6.00 -9.63 -14.29
CA PRO A 36 7.00 -10.66 -14.02
C PRO A 36 8.16 -10.72 -15.04
N ALA A 37 8.04 -10.00 -16.16
CA ALA A 37 9.02 -10.02 -17.25
C ALA A 37 10.21 -9.06 -17.03
N GLU A 38 10.16 -8.22 -16.00
CA GLU A 38 11.28 -7.40 -15.54
C GLU A 38 11.65 -7.87 -14.12
N GLU A 39 12.95 -8.00 -13.83
CA GLU A 39 13.49 -8.68 -12.63
C GLU A 39 13.12 -8.00 -11.29
N ASP A 40 12.43 -6.86 -11.33
CA ASP A 40 11.81 -6.14 -10.21
C ASP A 40 10.53 -5.38 -10.66
N GLY A 41 9.85 -5.89 -11.70
CA GLY A 41 8.95 -5.14 -12.58
C GLY A 41 7.67 -4.62 -11.94
N THR A 42 7.74 -3.66 -11.04
CA THR A 42 6.56 -2.88 -10.64
C THR A 42 6.46 -1.66 -11.54
N ILE A 43 5.39 -1.58 -12.32
CA ILE A 43 5.10 -0.41 -13.14
C ILE A 43 4.09 0.47 -12.42
N GLU A 44 4.43 1.75 -12.34
CA GLU A 44 3.57 2.76 -11.72
C GLU A 44 2.80 3.56 -12.78
N TYR A 45 1.54 3.80 -12.48
CA TYR A 45 0.66 4.68 -13.24
C TYR A 45 0.02 5.67 -12.27
N ASN A 46 0.06 6.94 -12.63
CA ASN A 46 -0.62 7.98 -11.86
C ASN A 46 -1.31 8.98 -12.79
N GLY A 47 -2.40 9.55 -12.31
CA GLY A 47 -3.19 10.51 -13.07
C GLY A 47 -4.28 11.16 -12.23
N GLY A 48 -4.71 12.35 -12.63
CA GLY A 48 -5.73 13.08 -11.91
C GLY A 48 -6.28 14.29 -12.66
N ILE A 49 -7.42 14.80 -12.20
CA ILE A 49 -8.12 15.98 -12.71
C ILE A 49 -8.52 16.91 -11.56
N GLY A 50 -8.85 18.16 -11.86
CA GLY A 50 -9.16 19.20 -10.86
C GLY A 50 -7.95 20.07 -10.50
N ASN A 51 -8.05 20.77 -9.37
CA ASN A 51 -7.03 21.72 -8.95
C ASN A 51 -5.75 21.00 -8.50
N PHE A 52 -4.61 21.38 -9.07
CA PHE A 52 -3.32 20.76 -8.77
C PHE A 52 -2.94 20.83 -7.28
N TYR A 53 -3.12 21.99 -6.64
CA TYR A 53 -2.77 22.18 -5.22
C TYR A 53 -3.71 21.44 -4.29
N ALA A 54 -4.99 21.32 -4.63
CA ALA A 54 -5.94 20.50 -3.87
C ALA A 54 -5.53 19.02 -3.89
N ARG A 55 -5.09 18.49 -5.04
CA ARG A 55 -4.56 17.11 -5.13
C ARG A 55 -3.32 16.93 -4.27
N LEU A 56 -2.36 17.86 -4.38
CA LEU A 56 -1.14 17.79 -3.59
C LEU A 56 -1.44 17.82 -2.08
N GLY A 57 -2.30 18.75 -1.64
CA GLY A 57 -2.71 18.87 -0.25
C GLY A 57 -3.39 17.60 0.28
N HIS A 58 -4.30 16.98 -0.50
CA HIS A 58 -4.92 15.71 -0.11
C HIS A 58 -3.89 14.58 0.04
N VAL A 59 -2.91 14.49 -0.86
CA VAL A 59 -1.85 13.47 -0.77
C VAL A 59 -0.98 13.69 0.47
N GLU A 60 -0.57 14.92 0.74
CA GLU A 60 0.22 15.24 1.93
C GLU A 60 -0.54 14.95 3.24
N MET A 61 -1.81 15.33 3.30
CA MET A 61 -2.67 15.03 4.45
C MET A 61 -2.76 13.52 4.68
N TRP A 62 -3.03 12.75 3.63
CA TRP A 62 -3.11 11.29 3.73
C TRP A 62 -1.79 10.68 4.21
N ILE A 63 -0.64 11.10 3.65
CA ILE A 63 0.68 10.62 4.09
C ILE A 63 0.89 10.91 5.58
N ASN A 64 0.55 12.11 6.03
CA ASN A 64 0.70 12.51 7.43
C ASN A 64 -0.22 11.70 8.35
N GLU A 65 -1.46 11.43 7.92
CA GLU A 65 -2.38 10.55 8.65
C GLU A 65 -1.82 9.13 8.77
N GLN A 66 -1.35 8.52 7.69
CA GLN A 66 -0.78 7.18 7.71
C GLN A 66 0.47 7.09 8.61
N LYS A 67 1.34 8.10 8.55
CA LYS A 67 2.52 8.18 9.42
C LYS A 67 2.14 8.26 10.90
N ASN A 68 1.13 9.05 11.23
CA ASN A 68 0.68 9.22 12.61
C ASN A 68 -0.04 7.97 13.15
N VAL A 69 -0.83 7.28 12.32
CA VAL A 69 -1.46 6.00 12.67
C VAL A 69 -0.42 4.93 12.98
N ASN A 70 0.68 4.85 12.22
CA ASN A 70 1.77 3.91 12.49
C ASN A 70 2.52 4.18 13.80
N ILE A 71 2.40 5.39 14.38
CA ILE A 71 2.98 5.72 15.69
C ILE A 71 2.00 5.40 16.84
N THR A 72 0.69 5.25 16.56
CA THR A 72 -0.36 5.06 17.57
C THR A 72 -1.11 3.73 17.49
N ASN A 73 -0.71 2.81 16.62
CA ASN A 73 -1.34 1.50 16.52
C ASN A 73 -0.50 0.41 17.24
N PRO A 74 -0.73 0.14 18.54
CA PRO A 74 -0.02 -0.91 19.29
C PRO A 74 -0.37 -2.33 18.84
N PHE A 75 -1.29 -2.51 17.89
CA PHE A 75 -1.74 -3.82 17.41
C PHE A 75 -0.80 -4.49 16.38
N LEU A 76 0.33 -3.85 16.03
CA LEU A 76 1.39 -4.45 15.21
C LEU A 76 2.71 -4.65 15.96
N ASN A 77 2.72 -4.57 17.29
CA ASN A 77 3.78 -5.17 18.08
C ASN A 77 3.42 -6.64 18.32
N PHE A 78 3.54 -7.47 17.28
CA PHE A 78 3.80 -8.89 17.50
C PHE A 78 5.22 -8.96 18.03
N THR A 79 5.36 -8.93 19.35
CA THR A 79 6.54 -9.49 20.00
C THR A 79 6.49 -10.98 19.70
N ASP A 80 7.46 -11.48 18.91
CA ASP A 80 7.90 -12.87 18.99
C ASP A 80 8.50 -13.08 20.38
N ASP A 81 7.62 -13.11 21.40
CA ASP A 81 7.85 -13.80 22.66
C ASP A 81 7.36 -15.23 22.42
N ASP A 82 8.15 -15.98 21.64
CA ASP A 82 8.17 -17.43 21.76
C ASP A 82 8.80 -17.73 23.12
N GLU A 83 7.95 -17.75 24.15
CA GLU A 83 8.26 -18.35 25.45
C GLU A 83 8.55 -19.85 25.22
N GLU A 84 9.81 -20.21 25.07
CA GLU A 84 10.27 -21.58 25.30
C GLU A 84 10.20 -21.87 26.81
N GLU A 85 9.02 -22.26 27.29
CA GLU A 85 8.90 -23.05 28.51
C GLU A 85 9.25 -24.51 28.15
N GLU A 86 10.52 -24.91 28.34
CA GLU A 86 10.83 -26.33 28.52
C GLU A 86 10.67 -26.70 30.00
N ASP A 87 9.65 -27.54 30.23
CA ASP A 87 9.25 -28.14 31.49
C ASP A 87 10.41 -28.80 32.26
N ASP A 88 10.55 -28.43 33.53
CA ASP A 88 11.21 -29.22 34.56
C ASP A 88 10.38 -30.49 34.83
N GLU A 89 10.80 -31.66 34.32
CA GLU A 89 10.32 -32.96 34.82
C GLU A 89 11.30 -33.58 35.82
N ASP A 90 10.82 -33.66 37.06
CA ASP A 90 11.46 -34.22 38.24
C ASP A 90 11.82 -35.71 38.14
N GLY A 91 12.94 -36.09 38.78
CA GLY A 91 12.94 -37.29 39.63
C GLY A 91 14.04 -38.32 39.38
N GLU A 92 15.22 -38.13 39.97
CA GLU A 92 16.04 -39.28 40.40
C GLU A 92 15.96 -39.45 41.92
N ASN A 93 15.24 -40.51 42.29
CA ASN A 93 15.06 -40.99 43.66
C ASN A 93 16.24 -41.89 44.03
N PHE A 94 16.71 -41.74 45.28
CA PHE A 94 17.82 -42.48 45.88
C PHE A 94 17.66 -44.00 45.87
N SER A 95 18.77 -44.73 45.66
CA SER A 95 19.17 -45.90 46.45
C SER A 95 20.68 -46.12 46.39
#